data_AF-A0A833UBK0-F1
#
_entry.id   AF-A0A833UBK0-F1
#
_cell.length_a   1.000
_cell.length_b   1.000
_cell.length_c   1.000
_cell.angle_alpha   90.00
_cell.angle_beta   90.00
_cell.angle_gamma   90.00
#
_symmetry.space_group_name_H-M   'P 1'
#
loop_
_entity.id
_entity.type
_entity.pdbx_description
1 polymer ?
#
loop_
_entity_poly.entity_id
_entity_poly.type
_entity_poly.pdbx_seq_one_letter_code
_entity_poly.pdbx_strand_id
1 'polypeptide(L)'
;EVKFLGHVISQEGVAVDPSKVEAVLSWPRPSTVREIRSFLGLAGYYRRFVEGFSRLSGPLTALTRKNTEFVWSDKCERSFQELKRRLTMAPVLALPEPHKPF
;
A
#
# COMPACT_ATOMS: atom_id res chain seq x y z
N GLU A 1 9.33 7.59 -20.12
CA GLU A 1 9.02 7.36 -18.69
C GLU A 1 10.30 7.47 -17.88
N VAL A 2 10.24 8.02 -16.66
CA VAL A 2 11.40 8.20 -15.78
C VAL A 2 11.08 7.60 -14.40
N LYS A 3 12.02 6.85 -13.82
CA LYS A 3 11.91 6.37 -12.43
C LYS A 3 12.42 7.44 -11.48
N PHE A 4 11.57 7.87 -10.54
CA PHE A 4 11.93 8.88 -9.56
C PHE A 4 11.27 8.59 -8.21
N LEU A 5 12.08 8.52 -7.15
CA LEU A 5 11.64 8.27 -5.76
C LEU A 5 10.71 7.04 -5.58
N GLY A 6 10.87 5.98 -6.37
CA GLY A 6 10.00 4.80 -6.28
C GLY A 6 8.66 4.94 -6.99
N HIS A 7 8.55 5.92 -7.89
CA HIS A 7 7.45 6.08 -8.85
C HIS A 7 7.96 6.01 -10.29
N VAL A 8 7.06 5.66 -11.20
CA VAL A 8 7.25 5.86 -12.65
C VAL A 8 6.48 7.11 -13.05
N ILE A 9 7.17 8.09 -13.59
CA ILE A 9 6.58 9.33 -14.09
C ILE A 9 6.54 9.26 -15.62
N SER A 10 5.35 9.41 -16.19
CA SER A 10 5.08 9.43 -17.62
C SER A 10 4.24 10.65 -18.01
N GLN A 11 3.93 10.84 -19.30
CA GLN A 11 3.07 11.94 -19.72
C GLN A 11 1.62 11.77 -19.23
N GLU A 12 1.22 10.52 -19.00
CA GLU A 12 -0.10 10.11 -18.54
C GLU A 12 -0.27 10.29 -17.02
N GLY A 13 0.83 10.32 -16.26
CA GLY A 13 0.80 10.60 -14.83
C GLY A 13 1.92 9.94 -14.03
N VAL A 14 1.61 9.64 -12.78
CA VAL A 14 2.50 8.99 -11.81
C VAL A 14 1.97 7.60 -11.51
N ALA A 15 2.81 6.58 -11.67
CA ALA A 15 2.51 5.19 -11.33
C ALA A 15 3.43 4.68 -10.21
N VAL A 16 3.08 3.54 -9.62
CA VAL A 16 3.93 2.81 -8.67
C VAL A 16 5.07 2.14 -9.43
N ASP A 17 6.31 2.17 -8.91
CA ASP A 17 7.43 1.43 -9.51
C ASP A 17 7.13 -0.09 -9.53
N PRO A 18 7.16 -0.77 -10.69
CA PRO A 18 6.91 -2.21 -10.80
C PRO A 18 7.77 -3.06 -9.86
N SER A 19 9.00 -2.64 -9.55
CA SER A 19 9.86 -3.36 -8.60
C SER A 19 9.31 -3.34 -7.16
N LYS A 20 8.60 -2.28 -6.79
CA LYS A 20 7.92 -2.16 -5.49
C LYS A 20 6.59 -2.91 -5.50
N VAL A 21 5.91 -2.95 -6.64
CA VAL A 21 4.72 -3.80 -6.86
C VAL A 21 5.07 -5.27 -6.63
N GLU A 22 6.17 -5.75 -7.23
CA GLU A 22 6.62 -7.14 -7.09
C GLU A 22 7.01 -7.48 -5.64
N ALA A 23 7.69 -6.56 -4.95
CA ALA A 23 8.03 -6.73 -3.54
C ALA A 23 6.78 -6.85 -2.65
N VAL A 24 5.69 -6.15 -2.99
CA VAL A 24 4.41 -6.27 -2.27
C VAL A 24 3.71 -7.59 -2.60
N LEU A 25 3.72 -8.04 -3.86
CA LEU A 25 3.14 -9.34 -4.27
C LEU A 25 3.80 -10.52 -3.58
N SER A 26 5.13 -10.51 -3.54
CA SER A 26 5.94 -11.56 -2.92
C SER A 26 6.00 -11.45 -1.39
N TRP A 27 5.44 -10.39 -0.79
CA TRP A 27 5.51 -10.18 0.64
C TRP A 27 4.87 -11.34 1.42
N PRO A 28 5.61 -12.05 2.28
CA PRO A 28 5.09 -13.19 3.03
C PRO A 28 4.11 -12.73 4.10
N ARG A 29 3.23 -13.62 4.55
CA ARG A 29 2.32 -13.30 5.67
C ARG A 29 3.14 -12.84 6.90
N PRO A 30 2.92 -11.62 7.41
CA PRO A 30 3.58 -11.14 8.62
C PRO A 30 3.24 -12.02 9.83
N SER A 31 4.26 -12.33 10.62
CA SER A 31 4.17 -13.10 11.86
C SER A 31 4.50 -12.25 13.09
N THR A 32 5.07 -11.05 12.88
CA THR A 32 5.45 -10.15 13.97
C THR A 32 4.89 -8.74 13.79
N VAL A 33 4.75 -8.01 14.90
CA VAL A 33 4.36 -6.59 14.90
C VAL A 33 5.32 -5.73 14.07
N ARG A 34 6.61 -6.06 14.09
CA ARG A 34 7.64 -5.36 13.30
C ARG A 34 7.38 -5.51 11.81
N GLU A 35 7.11 -6.73 11.35
CA GLU A 35 6.81 -7.01 9.94
C GLU A 35 5.53 -6.31 9.48
N ILE A 36 4.49 -6.27 10.31
CA ILE A 36 3.26 -5.52 10.00
C ILE A 36 3.56 -4.03 9.84
N ARG A 37 4.36 -3.44 10.73
CA ARG A 37 4.74 -2.01 10.62
C ARG A 37 5.53 -1.75 9.34
N SER A 38 6.46 -2.63 8.98
CA SER A 38 7.20 -2.53 7.72
C SER A 38 6.28 -2.59 6.50
N PHE A 39 5.35 -3.55 6.47
CA PHE A 39 4.35 -3.66 5.40
C PHE A 39 3.46 -2.42 5.31
N LEU A 40 2.88 -1.98 6.45
CA LEU A 40 2.03 -0.79 6.51
C LEU A 40 2.77 0.50 6.13
N GLY A 41 4.07 0.59 6.41
CA GLY A 41 4.90 1.71 5.96
C GLY A 41 4.99 1.80 4.44
N LEU A 42 5.29 0.67 3.78
CA LEU A 42 5.35 0.61 2.31
C LEU A 42 3.97 0.80 1.67
N ALA A 43 2.96 0.09 2.17
CA ALA A 43 1.59 0.21 1.70
C ALA A 43 1.06 1.65 1.90
N GLY A 44 1.44 2.28 3.01
CA GLY A 44 1.12 3.66 3.36
C GLY A 44 1.76 4.69 2.43
N TYR A 45 2.98 4.43 1.93
CA TYR A 45 3.64 5.29 0.94
C TYR A 45 2.81 5.39 -0.36
N TYR A 46 2.22 4.28 -0.79
CA TYR A 46 1.37 4.21 -1.98
C TYR A 46 -0.13 4.35 -1.71
N ARG A 47 -0.53 4.79 -0.50
CA ARG A 47 -1.94 4.87 -0.11
C ARG A 47 -2.83 5.69 -1.05
N ARG A 48 -2.26 6.67 -1.77
CA ARG A 48 -3.00 7.52 -2.73
C ARG A 48 -3.57 6.73 -3.91
N PHE A 49 -2.99 5.58 -4.20
CA PHE A 49 -3.40 4.67 -5.27
C PHE A 49 -4.40 3.60 -4.81
N VAL A 50 -4.69 3.55 -3.50
CA VAL A 50 -5.53 2.50 -2.90
C VAL A 50 -6.78 3.14 -2.32
N GLU A 51 -7.87 3.06 -3.06
CA GLU A 51 -9.17 3.50 -2.57
C GLU A 51 -9.55 2.74 -1.29
N GLY A 52 -9.99 3.47 -0.26
CA GLY A 52 -10.39 2.87 1.02
C GLY A 52 -9.23 2.35 1.86
N PHE A 53 -7.98 2.77 1.61
CA PHE A 53 -6.78 2.31 2.31
C PHE A 53 -6.92 2.27 3.84
N SER A 54 -7.50 3.31 4.45
CA SER A 54 -7.69 3.38 5.91
C SER A 54 -8.56 2.24 6.44
N ARG A 55 -9.66 1.93 5.73
CA ARG A 55 -10.56 0.82 6.08
C ARG A 55 -9.87 -0.53 5.95
N LEU A 56 -9.08 -0.71 4.90
CA LEU A 56 -8.37 -1.97 4.63
C LEU A 56 -7.20 -2.20 5.59
N SER A 57 -6.46 -1.15 5.94
CA SER A 57 -5.31 -1.24 6.85
C SER A 57 -5.70 -1.29 8.33
N GLY A 58 -6.97 -1.01 8.67
CA GLY A 58 -7.48 -1.01 10.05
C GLY A 58 -7.20 -2.29 10.85
N PRO A 59 -7.56 -3.49 10.35
CA PRO A 59 -7.28 -4.75 11.04
C PRO A 59 -5.79 -4.98 11.29
N LEU A 60 -4.93 -4.66 10.32
CA LEU A 60 -3.48 -4.78 10.47
C LEU A 60 -2.91 -3.76 11.46
N THR A 61 -3.44 -2.53 11.44
CA THR A 61 -3.03 -1.47 12.37
C THR A 61 -3.38 -1.84 13.81
N ALA A 62 -4.51 -2.52 14.04
CA ALA A 62 -4.91 -3.01 15.35
C ALA A 62 -3.87 -3.97 15.95
N LEU A 63 -3.25 -4.83 15.12
CA LEU A 63 -2.17 -5.74 15.55
C LEU A 63 -0.88 -5.02 15.97
N THR A 64 -0.73 -3.72 15.68
CA THR A 64 0.46 -2.94 16.06
C THR A 64 0.34 -2.16 17.35
N ARG A 65 -0.84 -2.17 17.98
CA ARG A 65 -1.15 -1.43 19.21
C ARG A 65 -0.43 -2.05 20.41
N LYS A 66 -0.09 -1.21 21.40
CA LYS A 66 0.46 -1.69 22.68
C LYS A 66 -0.59 -2.53 23.41
N ASN A 67 -0.15 -3.52 24.17
CA ASN A 67 -0.99 -4.41 24.98
C ASN A 67 -2.08 -5.16 24.18
N THR A 68 -1.84 -5.40 22.89
CA THR A 68 -2.72 -6.22 22.05
C THR A 68 -2.02 -7.53 21.73
N GLU A 69 -2.71 -8.65 21.95
CA GLU A 69 -2.20 -9.96 21.55
C GLU A 69 -2.12 -10.06 20.02
N PHE A 70 -1.02 -10.63 19.52
CA PHE A 70 -0.87 -10.86 18.09
C PHE A 70 -1.71 -12.06 17.66
N VAL A 71 -2.96 -11.79 17.25
CA VAL A 71 -3.87 -12.81 16.72
C VAL A 71 -4.17 -12.50 15.25
N TRP A 72 -3.54 -13.25 14.36
CA TRP A 72 -3.79 -13.12 12.92
C TRP A 72 -5.14 -13.75 12.56
N SER A 73 -6.18 -12.92 12.52
CA SER A 73 -7.54 -13.33 12.17
C SER A 73 -7.79 -13.35 10.67
N ASP A 74 -8.87 -13.99 10.24
CA ASP A 74 -9.34 -13.96 8.85
C ASP A 74 -9.56 -12.53 8.33
N LYS A 75 -9.94 -11.59 9.21
CA LYS A 75 -10.06 -10.17 8.85
C LYS A 75 -8.69 -9.58 8.49
N CYS A 76 -7.64 -9.96 9.22
CA CYS A 76 -6.27 -9.53 8.92
C CYS A 76 -5.79 -10.14 7.61
N GLU A 77 -6.05 -11.43 7.38
CA GLU A 77 -5.70 -12.11 6.12
C GLU A 77 -6.37 -11.43 4.91
N ARG A 78 -7.70 -11.23 4.98
CA ARG A 78 -8.45 -10.57 3.90
C ARG A 78 -7.95 -9.15 3.65
N SER A 79 -7.70 -8.37 4.70
CA SER A 79 -7.13 -7.03 4.60
C SER A 79 -5.75 -7.04 3.96
N PHE A 80 -4.88 -7.97 4.34
CA PHE A 80 -3.52 -8.11 3.81
C PHE A 80 -3.55 -8.43 2.32
N GLN A 81 -4.31 -9.44 1.91
CA GLN A 81 -4.43 -9.84 0.50
C GLN A 81 -5.06 -8.74 -0.36
N GLU A 82 -6.11 -8.06 0.13
CA GLU A 82 -6.74 -6.98 -0.62
C GLU A 82 -5.82 -5.77 -0.77
N LEU A 83 -5.03 -5.43 0.25
CA LEU A 83 -4.01 -4.39 0.13
C LEU A 83 -2.95 -4.76 -0.91
N LYS A 84 -2.46 -6.01 -0.90
CA LYS A 84 -1.52 -6.50 -1.93
C LYS A 84 -2.12 -6.36 -3.33
N ARG A 85 -3.35 -6.82 -3.53
CA ARG A 85 -4.06 -6.74 -4.82
C ARG A 85 -4.26 -5.31 -5.29
N ARG A 86 -4.68 -4.38 -4.42
CA ARG A 86 -4.92 -2.98 -4.82
C ARG A 86 -3.62 -2.22 -5.10
N LEU A 87 -2.55 -2.53 -4.38
CA LEU A 87 -1.24 -1.94 -4.64
C LEU A 87 -0.65 -2.39 -5.98
N THR A 88 -1.07 -3.55 -6.49
CA THR A 88 -0.56 -4.11 -7.75
C THR A 88 -1.41 -3.78 -8.95
N MET A 89 -2.70 -3.56 -8.72
CA MET A 89 -3.65 -3.07 -9.71
C MET A 89 -3.80 -1.54 -9.70
N ALA A 90 -2.98 -0.85 -8.89
CA ALA A 90 -3.01 0.59 -8.70
C ALA A 90 -2.94 1.35 -10.05
N PRO A 91 -3.94 2.17 -10.39
CA PRO A 91 -3.95 2.92 -11.64
C PRO A 91 -2.91 4.05 -11.62
N VAL A 92 -2.56 4.56 -12.81
CA VAL A 92 -1.77 5.79 -12.94
C VAL A 92 -2.56 6.96 -12.33
N LEU A 93 -1.98 7.69 -11.39
CA LEU A 93 -2.54 8.94 -10.91
C LEU A 93 -2.17 10.03 -11.92
N ALA A 94 -3.18 10.62 -12.57
CA ALA A 94 -2.97 11.77 -13.44
C ALA A 94 -2.27 12.90 -12.68
N LEU A 95 -1.31 13.56 -13.34
CA LEU A 95 -0.65 14.73 -12.78
C LEU A 95 -1.66 15.88 -12.66
N PRO A 96 -1.67 16.62 -11.53
CA PRO A 96 -2.51 17.80 -11.42
C PRO A 96 -2.11 18.83 -12.47
N GLU A 97 -3.07 19.31 -13.26
CA GLU A 97 -2.83 20.39 -14.22
C GLU A 97 -2.69 21.72 -13.47
N PRO A 98 -1.61 22.50 -13.70
CA PRO A 98 -1.31 23.73 -12.96
C PRO A 98 -2.41 24.80 -13.02
N HIS A 99 -3.35 24.71 -13.97
CA HIS A 99 -4.37 25.71 -14.25
C HIS A 99 -5.81 25.26 -13.94
N LYS A 100 -5.99 24.08 -13.33
CA LYS A 100 -7.31 23.65 -12.85
C LYS A 100 -7.43 23.85 -11.34
N PRO A 101 -8.59 24.34 -10.84
CA PRO A 101 -8.84 24.40 -9.41
C PRO A 101 -8.84 22.99 -8.81
N PHE A 102 -8.25 22.88 -7.62
CA PHE A 102 -8.10 21.65 -6.85
C PHE A 102 -9.41 21.16 -6.22
#